data_AF-A0A929EW69-F1
#
_entry.id   AF-A0A929EW69-F1
#
_cell.length_a   1.000
_cell.length_b   1.000
_cell.length_c   1.000
_cell.angle_alpha   90.00
_cell.angle_beta   90.00
_cell.angle_gamma   90.00
#
_symmetry.space_group_name_H-M   'P 1'
#
loop_
_entity.id
_entity.type
_entity.pdbx_description
1 polymer ?
#
loop_
_entity_poly.entity_id
_entity_poly.type
_entity_poly.pdbx_seq_one_letter_code
_entity_poly.pdbx_strand_id
1 'polypeptide(L)'
;MDTKNLHITDLFKNFAKVQQELLRDCHSEMWQGVNGRFDRLLAHWSFQTGSSVLRRALLDPYFPLGMLEQTVFADVDGMRFYINKRRLDLEPGLTEELKKWSEAFLRIRLDIQKLFDPETITCVPLDGKRHQLPTGQWCTLCGVCCQIGGVPPLPPAGVRYPDYWNTYLAGGAVNNQQLCPFLFQHFGEQRFFCAIHNIKPIACRQFGEEECHRRLAERGLHQYHVTHA
;
A
#
# COMPACT_ATOMS: atom_id res chain seq x y z
N MET A 1 -3.07 10.31 -29.05
CA MET A 1 -1.87 10.14 -28.21
C MET A 1 -1.64 8.66 -28.03
N ASP A 2 -0.54 8.17 -28.57
CA ASP A 2 -0.17 6.75 -28.56
C ASP A 2 0.10 6.32 -27.11
N THR A 3 -0.72 5.43 -26.56
CA THR A 3 -0.59 4.92 -25.19
C THR A 3 0.67 4.09 -24.96
N LYS A 4 1.44 3.82 -26.03
CA LYS A 4 2.66 3.02 -26.02
C LYS A 4 3.87 3.66 -25.31
N ASN A 5 3.82 4.95 -24.95
CA ASN A 5 5.00 5.69 -24.48
C ASN A 5 4.87 6.30 -23.07
N LEU A 6 3.85 5.96 -22.28
CA LEU A 6 3.74 6.45 -20.91
C LEU A 6 4.46 5.53 -19.93
N HIS A 7 5.36 6.10 -19.13
CA HIS A 7 6.13 5.41 -18.09
C HIS A 7 5.20 4.84 -17.01
N ILE A 8 5.55 3.68 -16.43
CA ILE A 8 4.75 2.98 -15.42
C ILE A 8 4.33 3.89 -14.27
N THR A 9 5.23 4.74 -13.80
CA THR A 9 5.00 5.71 -12.72
C THR A 9 3.82 6.63 -13.03
N ASP A 10 3.74 7.16 -14.25
CA ASP A 10 2.65 8.07 -14.63
C ASP A 10 1.35 7.29 -14.87
N LEU A 11 1.42 6.08 -15.43
CA LEU A 11 0.26 5.20 -15.55
C LEU A 11 -0.34 4.84 -14.19
N PHE A 12 0.51 4.45 -13.22
CA PHE A 12 0.09 4.11 -11.87
C PHE A 12 -0.53 5.32 -11.16
N LYS A 13 0.16 6.48 -11.15
CA LYS A 13 -0.36 7.70 -10.50
C LYS A 13 -1.69 8.15 -11.08
N ASN A 14 -1.83 8.11 -12.41
CA ASN A 14 -3.07 8.48 -13.08
C ASN A 14 -4.25 7.58 -12.71
N PHE A 15 -4.01 6.27 -12.60
CA PHE A 15 -5.01 5.30 -12.14
C PHE A 15 -5.31 5.50 -10.64
N ALA A 16 -4.27 5.53 -9.79
CA ALA A 16 -4.38 5.64 -8.35
C ALA A 16 -5.16 6.88 -7.93
N LYS A 17 -4.95 8.03 -8.60
CA LYS A 17 -5.70 9.26 -8.34
C LYS A 17 -7.21 9.05 -8.51
N VAL A 18 -7.65 8.54 -9.66
CA VAL A 18 -9.09 8.41 -9.96
C VAL A 18 -9.72 7.29 -9.15
N GLN A 19 -9.01 6.18 -8.93
CA GLN A 19 -9.51 5.09 -8.09
C GLN A 19 -9.70 5.56 -6.64
N GLN A 20 -8.77 6.34 -6.09
CA GLN A 20 -8.92 6.91 -4.75
C GLN A 20 -10.07 7.91 -4.68
N GLU A 21 -10.24 8.78 -5.68
CA GLU A 21 -11.39 9.69 -5.76
C GLU A 21 -12.72 8.93 -5.82
N LEU A 22 -12.82 7.89 -6.64
CA LEU A 22 -14.00 7.03 -6.75
C LEU A 22 -14.35 6.37 -5.41
N LEU A 23 -13.37 5.82 -4.70
CA LEU A 23 -13.57 5.18 -3.40
C LEU A 23 -14.03 6.18 -2.32
N ARG A 24 -13.60 7.46 -2.42
CA ARG A 24 -14.03 8.53 -1.53
C ARG A 24 -15.43 9.06 -1.82
N ASP A 25 -15.82 9.12 -3.08
CA ASP A 25 -17.01 9.90 -3.47
C ASP A 25 -18.24 9.06 -3.84
N CYS A 26 -18.16 7.72 -3.85
CA CYS A 26 -19.31 6.79 -4.05
C CYS A 26 -20.20 7.06 -5.31
N HIS A 27 -19.81 7.94 -6.24
CA HIS A 27 -20.60 8.29 -7.41
C HIS A 27 -20.37 7.32 -8.58
N SER A 28 -21.46 6.83 -9.19
CA SER A 28 -21.44 5.82 -10.25
C SER A 28 -20.85 6.32 -11.58
N GLU A 29 -20.82 7.63 -11.83
CA GLU A 29 -20.37 8.21 -13.10
C GLU A 29 -18.84 8.15 -13.29
N MET A 30 -18.08 7.99 -12.21
CA MET A 30 -16.61 7.95 -12.25
C MET A 30 -16.02 6.59 -12.70
N TRP A 31 -16.82 5.51 -12.70
CA TRP A 31 -16.35 4.15 -12.99
C TRP A 31 -15.81 3.96 -14.42
N GLN A 32 -16.39 4.64 -15.41
CA GLN A 32 -15.91 4.54 -16.79
C GLN A 32 -14.51 5.15 -16.95
N GLY A 33 -14.22 6.25 -16.24
CA GLY A 33 -12.91 6.88 -16.22
C GLY A 33 -11.84 6.02 -15.54
N VAL A 34 -12.22 5.31 -14.47
CA VAL A 34 -11.33 4.34 -13.79
C VAL A 34 -10.98 3.18 -14.72
N ASN A 35 -11.97 2.53 -15.34
CA ASN A 35 -11.72 1.38 -16.21
C ASN A 35 -10.78 1.73 -17.36
N GLY A 36 -11.00 2.87 -18.05
CA GLY A 36 -10.13 3.29 -19.14
C GLY A 36 -8.68 3.58 -18.70
N ARG A 37 -8.47 4.18 -17.53
CA ARG A 37 -7.12 4.40 -16.98
C ARG A 37 -6.49 3.09 -16.51
N PHE A 38 -7.30 2.19 -15.97
CA PHE A 38 -6.82 0.92 -15.48
C PHE A 38 -6.39 -0.02 -16.61
N ASP A 39 -7.20 -0.11 -17.66
CA ASP A 39 -6.86 -0.91 -18.83
C ASP A 39 -5.58 -0.39 -19.51
N ARG A 40 -5.34 0.93 -19.51
CA ARG A 40 -4.06 1.51 -19.96
C ARG A 40 -2.89 1.10 -19.08
N LEU A 41 -3.06 1.09 -17.76
CA LEU A 41 -2.03 0.61 -16.83
C LEU A 41 -1.72 -0.87 -17.10
N LEU A 42 -2.74 -1.73 -17.21
CA LEU A 42 -2.57 -3.17 -17.44
C LEU A 42 -2.07 -3.52 -18.84
N ALA A 43 -2.30 -2.66 -19.83
CA ALA A 43 -1.77 -2.82 -21.18
C ALA A 43 -0.27 -2.50 -21.29
N HIS A 44 0.36 -1.99 -20.22
CA HIS A 44 1.79 -1.75 -20.20
C HIS A 44 2.57 -3.06 -20.45
N TRP A 45 3.60 -2.98 -21.29
CA TRP A 45 4.32 -4.15 -21.83
C TRP A 45 4.91 -5.06 -20.75
N SER A 46 5.22 -4.53 -19.57
CA SER A 46 5.77 -5.29 -18.44
C SER A 46 4.72 -6.15 -17.69
N PHE A 47 3.43 -5.94 -17.93
CA PHE A 47 2.32 -6.67 -17.29
C PHE A 47 1.70 -7.78 -18.14
N GLN A 48 2.38 -8.18 -19.24
CA GLN A 48 1.95 -9.27 -20.12
C GLN A 48 1.59 -10.57 -19.38
N THR A 49 2.20 -10.80 -18.20
CA THR A 49 1.85 -11.85 -17.24
C THR A 49 1.51 -11.23 -15.88
N GLY A 50 0.38 -11.61 -15.27
CA GLY A 50 -0.04 -11.16 -13.93
C GLY A 50 -1.16 -10.11 -13.88
N SER A 51 -1.79 -9.76 -15.01
CA SER A 51 -2.86 -8.75 -15.06
C SER A 51 -4.07 -9.06 -14.18
N SER A 52 -4.39 -10.33 -13.94
CA SER A 52 -5.52 -10.73 -13.08
C SER A 52 -5.27 -10.45 -11.60
N VAL A 53 -4.03 -10.65 -11.13
CA VAL A 53 -3.62 -10.35 -9.74
C VAL A 53 -3.64 -8.84 -9.52
N LEU A 54 -3.03 -8.08 -10.42
CA LEU A 54 -3.06 -6.62 -10.40
C LEU A 54 -4.50 -6.10 -10.43
N ARG A 55 -5.36 -6.67 -11.29
CA ARG A 55 -6.79 -6.33 -11.37
C ARG A 55 -7.49 -6.48 -10.03
N ARG A 56 -7.29 -7.63 -9.37
CA ARG A 56 -7.93 -7.92 -8.09
C ARG A 56 -7.39 -7.04 -6.96
N ALA A 57 -6.08 -6.82 -6.91
CA ALA A 57 -5.47 -6.04 -5.83
C ALA A 57 -5.78 -4.55 -5.96
N LEU A 58 -5.55 -3.96 -7.13
CA LEU A 58 -5.66 -2.50 -7.32
C LEU A 58 -7.09 -1.96 -7.28
N LEU A 59 -8.09 -2.81 -7.49
CA LEU A 59 -9.50 -2.46 -7.31
C LEU A 59 -10.02 -2.76 -5.91
N ASP A 60 -9.24 -3.44 -5.07
CA ASP A 60 -9.64 -3.71 -3.70
C ASP A 60 -9.67 -2.39 -2.90
N PRO A 61 -10.77 -2.08 -2.19
CA PRO A 61 -10.92 -0.80 -1.49
C PRO A 61 -9.91 -0.58 -0.36
N TYR A 62 -9.23 -1.65 0.07
CA TYR A 62 -8.22 -1.59 1.13
C TYR A 62 -6.78 -1.57 0.62
N PHE A 63 -6.58 -1.66 -0.69
CA PHE A 63 -5.24 -1.62 -1.28
C PHE A 63 -4.60 -0.24 -1.04
N PRO A 64 -3.35 -0.18 -0.56
CA PRO A 64 -2.73 1.07 -0.11
C PRO A 64 -2.18 1.95 -1.26
N LEU A 65 -3.03 2.26 -2.25
CA LEU A 65 -2.69 3.05 -3.43
C LEU A 65 -1.96 4.35 -3.09
N GLY A 66 -2.48 5.11 -2.13
CA GLY A 66 -1.90 6.39 -1.71
C GLY A 66 -0.52 6.23 -1.10
N MET A 67 -0.25 5.12 -0.42
CA MET A 67 1.07 4.86 0.16
C MET A 67 2.08 4.44 -0.90
N LEU A 68 1.69 3.59 -1.85
CA LEU A 68 2.57 3.22 -2.98
C LEU A 68 2.92 4.45 -3.82
N GLU A 69 1.97 5.36 -4.02
CA GLU A 69 2.19 6.64 -4.71
C GLU A 69 3.23 7.51 -4.00
N GLN A 70 3.19 7.57 -2.67
CA GLN A 70 4.09 8.39 -1.83
C GLN A 70 5.45 7.75 -1.56
N THR A 71 5.66 6.48 -1.93
CA THR A 71 6.90 5.74 -1.64
C THR A 71 7.48 5.10 -2.88
N VAL A 72 6.97 3.93 -3.28
CA VAL A 72 7.44 3.15 -4.43
C VAL A 72 7.54 3.99 -5.70
N PHE A 73 6.51 4.79 -5.97
CA PHE A 73 6.40 5.66 -7.16
C PHE A 73 6.73 7.14 -6.89
N ALA A 74 7.20 7.49 -5.70
CA ALA A 74 7.70 8.83 -5.40
C ALA A 74 9.20 8.90 -5.66
N ASP A 75 9.64 10.05 -6.19
CA ASP A 75 11.06 10.32 -6.30
C ASP A 75 11.69 10.29 -4.90
N VAL A 76 12.92 9.79 -4.82
CA VAL A 76 13.69 9.79 -3.58
C VAL A 76 14.55 11.03 -3.59
N ASP A 77 14.40 11.86 -2.56
CA ASP A 77 15.16 13.07 -2.36
C ASP A 77 15.70 13.08 -0.93
N GLY A 78 17.02 12.94 -0.77
CA GLY A 78 17.67 12.90 0.54
C GLY A 78 18.92 12.01 0.55
N MET A 79 19.87 12.34 1.45
CA MET A 79 21.18 11.71 1.57
C MET A 79 21.97 11.58 0.24
N ARG A 80 22.50 12.71 -0.23
CA ARG A 80 23.43 12.86 -1.39
C ARG A 80 22.95 12.36 -2.77
N PHE A 81 21.79 11.72 -2.88
CA PHE A 81 21.31 11.15 -4.14
C PHE A 81 19.85 11.52 -4.39
N TYR A 82 19.55 11.89 -5.64
CA TYR A 82 18.20 12.04 -6.15
C TYR A 82 17.89 10.85 -7.06
N ILE A 83 16.78 10.15 -6.81
CA ILE A 83 16.32 9.05 -7.66
C ILE A 83 15.00 9.44 -8.30
N ASN A 84 15.07 9.83 -9.57
CA ASN A 84 13.90 10.02 -10.42
C ASN A 84 13.27 8.66 -10.75
N LYS A 85 12.05 8.39 -10.26
CA LYS A 85 11.30 7.14 -10.54
C LYS A 85 10.75 7.06 -11.97
N ARG A 86 11.06 8.01 -12.84
CA ARG A 86 10.77 7.98 -14.30
C ARG A 86 11.97 7.55 -15.14
N ARG A 87 13.07 7.16 -14.49
CA ARG A 87 14.21 6.55 -15.15
C ARG A 87 13.80 5.20 -15.77
N LEU A 88 13.98 5.05 -17.08
CA LEU A 88 13.60 3.85 -17.83
C LEU A 88 14.27 2.58 -17.30
N ASP A 89 15.49 2.67 -16.75
CA ASP A 89 16.18 1.52 -16.16
C ASP A 89 15.55 1.03 -14.85
N LEU A 90 14.74 1.86 -14.17
CA LEU A 90 14.01 1.50 -12.95
C LEU A 90 12.63 0.89 -13.24
N GLU A 91 12.10 1.10 -14.43
CA GLU A 91 10.75 0.68 -14.82
C GLU A 91 10.50 -0.82 -14.63
N PRO A 92 11.39 -1.75 -15.04
CA PRO A 92 11.21 -3.17 -14.75
C PRO A 92 11.10 -3.45 -13.25
N GLY A 93 11.95 -2.83 -12.44
CA GLY A 93 11.95 -2.99 -10.98
C GLY A 93 10.65 -2.49 -10.34
N LEU A 94 10.16 -1.32 -10.76
CA LEU A 94 8.89 -0.75 -10.28
C LEU A 94 7.69 -1.64 -10.64
N THR A 95 7.70 -2.22 -11.83
CA THR A 95 6.61 -3.10 -12.27
C THR A 95 6.60 -4.42 -11.50
N GLU A 96 7.78 -4.98 -11.23
CA GLU A 96 7.94 -6.18 -10.41
C GLU A 96 7.58 -5.92 -8.94
N GLU A 97 7.95 -4.76 -8.41
CA GLU A 97 7.57 -4.35 -7.05
C GLU A 97 6.04 -4.24 -6.94
N LEU A 98 5.35 -3.61 -7.90
CA LEU A 98 3.89 -3.53 -7.90
C LEU A 98 3.21 -4.91 -7.97
N LYS A 99 3.75 -5.85 -8.77
CA LYS A 99 3.24 -7.23 -8.84
C LYS A 99 3.38 -7.93 -7.50
N LYS A 100 4.58 -7.95 -6.92
CA LYS A 100 4.86 -8.60 -5.62
C LYS A 100 4.02 -8.01 -4.51
N TRP A 101 3.83 -6.70 -4.50
CA TRP A 101 2.95 -6.01 -3.56
C TRP A 101 1.49 -6.44 -3.70
N SER A 102 1.01 -6.56 -4.93
CA SER A 102 -0.34 -7.02 -5.22
C SER A 102 -0.57 -8.47 -4.80
N GLU A 103 0.42 -9.34 -5.04
CA GLU A 103 0.39 -10.74 -4.59
C GLU A 103 0.40 -10.86 -3.07
N ALA A 104 1.31 -10.15 -2.40
CA ALA A 104 1.43 -10.14 -0.95
C ALA A 104 0.14 -9.64 -0.29
N PHE A 105 -0.41 -8.52 -0.78
CA PHE A 105 -1.66 -7.96 -0.30
C PHE A 105 -2.81 -8.97 -0.40
N LEU A 106 -3.03 -9.56 -1.58
CA LEU A 106 -4.13 -10.51 -1.78
C LEU A 106 -3.95 -11.77 -0.94
N ARG A 107 -2.71 -12.25 -0.78
CA ARG A 107 -2.41 -13.41 0.06
C ARG A 107 -2.69 -13.13 1.52
N ILE A 108 -2.22 -12.00 2.06
CA ILE A 108 -2.47 -11.58 3.45
C ILE A 108 -3.97 -11.36 3.68
N ARG A 109 -4.66 -10.71 2.75
CA ARG A 109 -6.11 -10.51 2.81
C ARG A 109 -6.86 -11.85 2.88
N LEU A 110 -6.45 -12.83 2.08
CA LEU A 110 -7.02 -14.18 2.10
C LEU A 110 -6.73 -14.91 3.42
N ASP A 111 -5.51 -14.79 3.95
CA ASP A 111 -5.13 -15.40 5.22
C ASP A 111 -5.93 -14.83 6.38
N ILE A 112 -6.10 -13.50 6.43
CA ILE A 112 -6.92 -12.83 7.43
C ILE A 112 -8.34 -13.39 7.40
N GLN A 113 -8.91 -13.60 6.22
CA GLN A 113 -10.26 -14.16 6.06
C GLN A 113 -10.36 -15.66 6.44
N LYS A 114 -9.30 -16.44 6.21
CA LYS A 114 -9.33 -17.90 6.41
C LYS A 114 -8.86 -18.38 7.77
N LEU A 115 -7.91 -17.66 8.36
CA LEU A 115 -7.15 -18.11 9.54
C LEU A 115 -7.50 -17.32 10.80
N PHE A 116 -8.15 -16.17 10.63
CA PHE A 116 -8.46 -15.25 11.73
C PHE A 116 -9.90 -14.76 11.60
N ASP A 117 -10.40 -14.18 12.69
CA ASP A 117 -11.61 -13.35 12.61
C ASP A 117 -11.18 -11.92 12.24
N PRO A 118 -11.53 -11.43 11.03
CA PRO A 118 -11.10 -10.12 10.55
C PRO A 118 -11.53 -8.97 11.47
N GLU A 119 -12.72 -9.05 12.05
CA GLU A 119 -13.23 -8.00 12.95
C GLU A 119 -12.39 -7.93 14.22
N THR A 120 -12.06 -9.09 14.79
CA THR A 120 -11.21 -9.16 15.98
C THR A 120 -9.76 -8.77 15.70
N ILE A 121 -9.15 -9.19 14.59
CA ILE A 121 -7.71 -8.92 14.40
C ILE A 121 -7.40 -7.56 13.79
N THR A 122 -8.28 -7.05 12.93
CA THR A 122 -8.11 -5.79 12.20
C THR A 122 -8.76 -4.62 12.95
N CYS A 123 -9.70 -4.91 13.85
CA CYS A 123 -10.61 -3.95 14.49
C CYS A 123 -11.54 -3.19 13.52
N VAL A 124 -11.58 -3.58 12.24
CA VAL A 124 -12.45 -3.02 11.22
C VAL A 124 -12.93 -4.12 10.27
N PRO A 125 -14.15 -4.05 9.74
CA PRO A 125 -14.65 -5.03 8.79
C PRO A 125 -13.88 -4.93 7.46
N LEU A 126 -13.46 -6.09 6.94
CA LEU A 126 -12.76 -6.23 5.65
C LEU A 126 -13.68 -6.74 4.53
N ASP A 127 -14.99 -6.46 4.62
CA ASP A 127 -16.03 -6.93 3.71
C ASP A 127 -16.16 -6.13 2.41
N GLY A 128 -15.35 -5.06 2.26
CA GLY A 128 -15.35 -4.19 1.08
C GLY A 128 -16.45 -3.12 1.11
N LYS A 129 -17.24 -3.04 2.19
CA LYS A 129 -18.24 -2.00 2.37
C LYS A 129 -17.67 -0.85 3.17
N ARG A 130 -17.96 0.38 2.72
CA ARG A 130 -17.52 1.58 3.42
C ARG A 130 -18.10 1.63 4.82
N HIS A 131 -17.25 1.93 5.78
CA HIS A 131 -17.58 2.01 7.20
C HIS A 131 -16.76 3.13 7.85
N GLN A 132 -17.17 3.60 9.02
CA GLN A 132 -16.36 4.55 9.79
C GLN A 132 -15.23 3.81 10.51
N LEU A 133 -14.03 4.41 10.52
CA LEU A 133 -12.95 3.91 11.37
C LEU A 133 -13.31 4.15 12.85
N PRO A 134 -13.05 3.17 13.75
CA PRO A 134 -13.29 3.34 15.17
C PRO A 134 -12.51 4.53 15.74
N THR A 135 -13.21 5.42 16.46
CA THR A 135 -12.61 6.58 17.13
C THR A 135 -11.57 6.11 18.16
N GLY A 136 -10.40 6.76 18.18
CA GLY A 136 -9.37 6.53 19.20
C GLY A 136 -8.49 5.29 18.98
N GLN A 137 -8.75 4.45 17.98
CA GLN A 137 -7.88 3.30 17.66
C GLN A 137 -6.83 3.60 16.59
N TRP A 138 -7.10 4.60 15.74
CA TRP A 138 -6.27 4.96 14.60
C TRP A 138 -6.09 6.47 14.56
N CYS A 139 -4.85 6.95 14.71
CA CYS A 139 -4.50 8.36 14.53
C CYS A 139 -4.26 8.68 13.04
N THR A 140 -4.16 9.98 12.73
CA THR A 140 -3.87 10.47 11.37
C THR A 140 -2.49 10.08 10.84
N LEU A 141 -1.60 9.61 11.72
CA LEU A 141 -0.24 9.17 11.37
C LEU A 141 -0.12 7.67 11.18
N CYS A 142 -1.21 6.92 11.34
CA CYS A 142 -1.18 5.47 11.15
C CYS A 142 -0.67 5.13 9.74
N GLY A 143 0.25 4.16 9.69
CA GLY A 143 0.96 3.79 8.47
C GLY A 143 2.37 4.37 8.34
N VAL A 144 2.72 5.44 9.07
CA VAL A 144 4.10 5.97 9.09
C VAL A 144 5.09 4.91 9.62
N CYS A 145 4.70 4.20 10.69
CA CYS A 145 5.49 3.11 11.25
C CYS A 145 5.64 1.91 10.28
N CYS A 146 4.86 1.85 9.21
CA CYS A 146 4.96 0.79 8.20
C CYS A 146 5.98 1.12 7.10
N GLN A 147 6.59 2.30 7.10
CA GLN A 147 7.63 2.74 6.15
C GLN A 147 9.05 2.35 6.64
N ILE A 148 9.20 1.18 7.28
CA ILE A 148 10.47 0.72 7.90
C ILE A 148 11.11 -0.46 7.20
N GLY A 149 10.44 -1.00 6.19
CA GLY A 149 10.83 -2.21 5.50
C GLY A 149 10.71 -3.49 6.31
N GLY A 150 10.85 -3.49 7.64
CA GLY A 150 10.58 -4.66 8.48
C GLY A 150 10.83 -4.45 9.99
N VAL A 151 10.46 -5.45 10.79
CA VAL A 151 10.68 -5.56 12.24
C VAL A 151 10.96 -7.02 12.63
N PRO A 152 11.53 -7.28 13.83
CA PRO A 152 11.50 -8.62 14.40
C PRO A 152 10.07 -9.20 14.44
N PRO A 153 9.82 -10.36 13.80
CA PRO A 153 8.47 -10.87 13.58
C PRO A 153 7.94 -11.67 14.78
N LEU A 154 8.15 -11.18 16.00
CA LEU A 154 7.77 -11.90 17.21
C LEU A 154 6.28 -11.70 17.52
N PRO A 155 5.42 -12.75 17.42
CA PRO A 155 4.00 -12.62 17.73
C PRO A 155 3.74 -12.38 19.22
N PRO A 156 2.57 -11.82 19.58
CA PRO A 156 2.06 -11.85 20.94
C PRO A 156 1.87 -13.28 21.47
N ALA A 157 1.81 -13.43 22.79
CA ALA A 157 1.53 -14.71 23.43
C ALA A 157 0.21 -15.31 22.92
N GLY A 158 0.21 -16.62 22.61
CA GLY A 158 -0.97 -17.34 22.11
C GLY A 158 -1.27 -17.13 20.63
N VAL A 159 -0.55 -16.27 19.92
CA VAL A 159 -0.71 -16.05 18.47
C VAL A 159 0.34 -16.83 17.70
N ARG A 160 -0.09 -17.53 16.64
CA ARG A 160 0.81 -18.14 15.65
C ARG A 160 0.53 -17.57 14.27
N TYR A 161 1.54 -16.95 13.67
CA TYR A 161 1.46 -16.53 12.27
C TYR A 161 1.75 -17.71 11.33
N PRO A 162 1.22 -17.68 10.10
CA PRO A 162 1.79 -18.48 9.01
C PRO A 162 3.29 -18.23 8.86
N ASP A 163 4.09 -19.28 8.67
CA ASP A 163 5.56 -19.15 8.73
C ASP A 163 6.14 -18.11 7.76
N TYR A 164 5.54 -17.95 6.58
CA TYR A 164 5.97 -16.97 5.59
C TYR A 164 5.65 -15.52 5.98
N TRP A 165 4.70 -15.27 6.89
CA TRP A 165 4.47 -13.92 7.43
C TRP A 165 5.71 -13.42 8.14
N ASN A 166 6.51 -14.30 8.75
CA ASN A 166 7.76 -13.89 9.40
C ASN A 166 8.72 -13.23 8.41
N THR A 167 8.75 -13.70 7.16
CA THR A 167 9.59 -13.11 6.11
C THR A 167 9.07 -11.74 5.67
N TYR A 168 7.75 -11.59 5.53
CA TYR A 168 7.14 -10.28 5.25
C TYR A 168 7.37 -9.30 6.39
N LEU A 169 7.11 -9.70 7.62
CA LEU A 169 7.27 -8.85 8.81
C LEU A 169 8.73 -8.45 9.01
N ALA A 170 9.69 -9.35 8.75
CA ALA A 170 11.12 -9.06 8.83
C ALA A 170 11.68 -8.24 7.65
N GLY A 171 10.89 -7.95 6.62
CA GLY A 171 11.35 -7.17 5.47
C GLY A 171 12.10 -7.94 4.40
N GLY A 172 12.09 -9.27 4.46
CA GLY A 172 12.86 -10.14 3.56
C GLY A 172 12.08 -10.64 2.35
N ALA A 173 10.80 -10.31 2.20
CA ALA A 173 9.94 -10.96 1.21
C ALA A 173 9.93 -10.28 -0.16
N VAL A 174 10.39 -9.03 -0.24
CA VAL A 174 10.52 -8.26 -1.48
C VAL A 174 11.91 -7.65 -1.51
N ASN A 175 12.61 -7.72 -2.65
CA ASN A 175 14.02 -7.29 -2.81
C ASN A 175 14.30 -5.84 -2.36
N ASN A 176 13.26 -5.02 -2.25
CA ASN A 176 13.31 -3.66 -1.73
C ASN A 176 12.01 -3.36 -0.98
N GLN A 177 11.71 -4.13 0.07
CA GLN A 177 10.48 -3.94 0.83
C GLN A 177 10.53 -2.58 1.54
N GLN A 178 9.93 -1.55 0.93
CA GLN A 178 9.87 -0.19 1.50
C GLN A 178 8.68 -0.02 2.46
N LEU A 179 7.65 -0.83 2.31
CA LEU A 179 6.42 -0.79 3.09
C LEU A 179 6.16 -2.13 3.78
N CYS A 180 5.35 -2.13 4.83
CA CYS A 180 4.84 -3.36 5.44
C CYS A 180 3.61 -3.89 4.66
N PRO A 181 3.60 -5.17 4.20
CA PRO A 181 2.47 -5.78 3.46
C PRO A 181 1.14 -5.84 4.19
N PHE A 182 1.16 -5.64 5.51
CA PHE A 182 -0.03 -5.55 6.34
C PHE A 182 -0.60 -4.13 6.42
N LEU A 183 -0.04 -3.15 5.69
CA LEU A 183 -0.56 -1.80 5.62
C LEU A 183 -1.74 -1.73 4.65
N PHE A 184 -2.93 -1.47 5.18
CA PHE A 184 -4.15 -1.29 4.39
C PHE A 184 -4.57 0.18 4.43
N GLN A 185 -5.29 0.62 3.40
CA GLN A 185 -5.84 1.97 3.29
C GLN A 185 -7.35 1.94 3.47
N HIS A 186 -7.92 3.02 3.98
CA HIS A 186 -9.37 3.15 4.13
C HIS A 186 -9.95 3.89 2.91
N PHE A 187 -10.61 3.17 1.99
CA PHE A 187 -11.47 3.70 0.92
C PHE A 187 -10.94 4.95 0.19
N GLY A 188 -9.68 4.91 -0.25
CA GLY A 188 -9.07 6.02 -1.00
C GLY A 188 -8.79 7.30 -0.19
N GLU A 189 -9.04 7.29 1.13
CA GLU A 189 -8.65 8.34 2.05
C GLU A 189 -7.17 8.23 2.41
N GLN A 190 -6.55 9.34 2.82
CA GLN A 190 -5.19 9.33 3.39
C GLN A 190 -5.20 8.84 4.85
N ARG A 191 -5.92 7.73 5.08
CA ARG A 191 -6.05 7.04 6.36
C ARG A 191 -5.65 5.60 6.17
N PHE A 192 -4.64 5.16 6.93
CA PHE A 192 -4.10 3.81 6.83
C PHE A 192 -4.22 3.10 8.16
N PHE A 193 -4.26 1.78 8.10
CA PHE A 193 -4.37 0.92 9.26
C PHE A 193 -3.61 -0.38 9.03
N CYS A 194 -3.29 -1.07 10.11
CA CYS A 194 -2.61 -2.35 10.05
C CYS A 194 -3.66 -3.46 10.04
N ALA A 195 -3.60 -4.33 9.04
CA ALA A 195 -4.55 -5.41 8.82
C ALA A 195 -4.54 -6.50 9.92
N ILE A 196 -3.56 -6.44 10.81
CA ILE A 196 -3.37 -7.38 11.92
C ILE A 196 -3.27 -6.64 13.27
N HIS A 197 -3.92 -5.48 13.42
CA HIS A 197 -3.82 -4.59 14.58
C HIS A 197 -3.65 -5.27 15.94
N ASN A 198 -4.60 -6.13 16.32
CA ASN A 198 -4.64 -6.75 17.64
C ASN A 198 -3.60 -7.86 17.81
N ILE A 199 -3.07 -8.38 16.70
CA ILE A 199 -2.06 -9.43 16.72
C ILE A 199 -0.72 -8.96 16.15
N LYS A 200 -0.47 -7.65 16.03
CA LYS A 200 0.81 -7.09 15.57
C LYS A 200 2.00 -7.66 16.34
N PRO A 201 3.19 -7.80 15.69
CA PRO A 201 4.41 -8.19 16.37
C PRO A 201 4.70 -7.29 17.57
N ILE A 202 5.37 -7.84 18.58
CA ILE A 202 5.71 -7.10 19.81
C ILE A 202 6.49 -5.83 19.49
N ALA A 203 7.44 -5.90 18.55
CA ALA A 203 8.20 -4.73 18.08
C ALA A 203 7.28 -3.65 17.49
N CYS A 204 6.28 -4.01 16.68
CA CYS A 204 5.31 -3.06 16.11
C CYS A 204 4.46 -2.37 17.18
N ARG A 205 4.21 -3.00 18.33
CA ARG A 205 3.41 -2.41 19.43
C ARG A 205 4.14 -1.29 20.15
N GLN A 206 5.46 -1.22 20.04
CA GLN A 206 6.27 -0.13 20.59
C GLN A 206 6.14 1.16 19.76
N PHE A 207 5.66 1.06 18.52
CA PHE A 207 5.41 2.21 17.65
C PHE A 207 4.06 2.84 17.99
N GLY A 208 4.09 3.79 18.92
CA GLY A 208 2.96 4.67 19.26
C GLY A 208 2.91 5.95 18.43
N GLU A 209 2.02 6.85 18.81
CA GLU A 209 1.82 8.16 18.15
C GLU A 209 3.08 9.04 18.23
N GLU A 210 3.77 9.05 19.36
CA GLU A 210 5.03 9.80 19.55
C GLU A 210 6.13 9.38 18.56
N GLU A 211 6.28 8.07 18.35
CA GLU A 211 7.25 7.52 17.39
C GLU A 211 6.85 7.86 15.94
N CYS A 212 5.55 7.85 15.63
CA CYS A 212 5.06 8.31 14.33
C CYS A 212 5.37 9.80 14.11
N HIS A 213 5.20 10.65 15.13
CA HIS A 213 5.56 12.06 15.05
C HIS A 213 7.05 12.28 14.83
N ARG A 214 7.91 11.58 15.58
CA ARG A 214 9.37 11.67 15.42
C ARG A 214 9.78 11.35 13.98
N ARG A 215 9.22 10.29 13.42
CA ARG A 215 9.47 9.87 12.03
C ARG A 215 8.99 10.86 10.97
N LEU A 216 7.88 11.56 11.23
CA LEU A 216 7.42 12.62 10.33
C LEU A 216 8.37 13.82 10.34
N ALA A 217 8.97 14.14 11.49
CA ALA A 217 10.00 15.19 11.56
C ALA A 217 11.27 14.80 10.78
N GLU A 218 11.57 13.50 10.73
CA GLU A 218 12.74 12.94 10.05
C GLU A 218 12.51 12.58 8.56
N ARG A 219 11.29 12.79 8.03
CA ARG A 219 10.81 12.28 6.72
C ARG A 219 11.49 12.87 5.46
N GLY A 220 12.63 13.53 5.59
CA GLY A 220 13.38 14.20 4.53
C GLY A 220 14.00 13.27 3.46
N LEU A 221 13.35 12.15 3.12
CA LEU A 221 13.76 11.18 2.10
C LEU A 221 12.77 11.07 0.92
N HIS A 222 11.50 11.45 1.10
CA HIS A 222 10.47 11.40 0.06
C HIS A 222 9.58 12.65 0.13
N GLN A 223 9.82 13.66 -0.71
CA GLN A 223 8.90 14.78 -0.84
C GLN A 223 7.76 14.44 -1.81
N TYR A 224 6.53 14.45 -1.31
CA TYR A 224 5.34 14.52 -2.13
C TYR A 224 4.98 15.99 -2.34
N HIS A 225 5.20 16.52 -3.55
CA HIS A 225 4.68 17.84 -3.90
C HIS A 225 3.16 17.72 -4.07
N VAL A 226 2.41 18.15 -3.06
CA VAL A 226 1.00 18.48 -3.24
C VAL A 226 0.96 19.73 -4.12
N THR A 227 0.68 19.57 -5.40
CA THR A 227 0.22 20.71 -6.20
C THR A 227 -1.16 21.06 -5.69
N HIS A 228 -1.24 22.05 -4.79
CA HIS A 228 -2.47 22.79 -4.55
C HIS A 228 -2.82 23.50 -5.87
N ALA A 229 -3.84 22.99 -6.54
CA ALA A 229 -4.61 23.77 -7.52
C ALA A 229 -5.75 24.45 -6.76
#